data_AF-A0A833YH99-F1
#
_entry.id   AF-A0A833YH99-F1
#
_cell.length_a   1.000
_cell.length_b   1.000
_cell.length_c   1.000
_cell.angle_alpha   90.00
_cell.angle_beta   90.00
_cell.angle_gamma   90.00
#
_symmetry.space_group_name_H-M   'P 1'
#
loop_
_entity.id
_entity.type
_entity.pdbx_description
1 polymer ?
#
loop_
_entity_poly.entity_id
_entity_poly.type
_entity_poly.pdbx_seq_one_letter_code
_entity_poly.pdbx_strand_id
1 'polypeptide(L)'
;MRWEVEREREGSRSRTLLNPAGKQWEEESAEDLEAGEPQATGGAGTEWLTRVQPRRPVTAPPTLQGGCGSCWTFSTTGALESAIAIKTGKMLSLSEQQLVDCAQNFNNHGCQGGLPSQAFEYIRYNKGIMGEDSYPYEGKDGNCKFQPGKAIAFVKDVANITLNDEAAMVEAVALYNPVSFAFEVTSDFMLYRKGIYSR
;
A
#
# COMPACT_ATOMS: atom_id res chain seq x y z
N MET A 1 11.09 4.67 -11.01
CA MET A 1 12.21 5.16 -10.20
C MET A 1 12.96 3.90 -9.81
N ARG A 2 13.96 3.59 -10.62
CA ARG A 2 14.89 2.48 -10.46
C ARG A 2 16.16 3.14 -9.94
N TRP A 3 16.69 2.66 -8.83
CA TRP A 3 18.04 3.04 -8.39
C TRP A 3 18.98 1.97 -8.93
N GLU A 4 19.80 2.35 -9.89
CA GLU A 4 20.94 1.55 -10.36
C GLU A 4 22.16 2.39 -10.00
N VAL A 5 22.99 1.87 -9.09
CA VAL A 5 24.26 2.51 -8.73
C VAL A 5 25.27 2.11 -9.78
N GLU A 6 25.38 2.91 -10.83
CA GLU A 6 26.55 2.90 -11.71
C GLU A 6 27.54 3.96 -11.23
N ARG A 7 28.72 3.49 -10.78
CA ARG A 7 29.91 4.31 -10.64
C ARG A 7 30.44 4.60 -12.04
N GLU A 8 30.45 5.86 -12.45
CA GLU A 8 31.31 6.30 -13.56
C GLU A 8 32.23 7.46 -13.16
N ARG A 9 33.46 7.38 -13.69
CA ARG A 9 34.58 8.29 -13.52
C ARG A 9 34.45 9.49 -14.47
N GLU A 10 35.12 10.57 -14.06
CA GLU A 10 35.26 11.90 -14.67
C GLU A 10 35.39 11.95 -16.22
N GLY A 11 34.74 12.94 -16.83
CA GLY A 11 34.93 13.29 -18.24
C GLY A 11 34.00 14.39 -18.77
N SER A 12 34.36 15.65 -18.49
CA SER A 12 33.70 16.89 -18.94
C SER A 12 33.36 16.96 -20.45
N ARG A 13 32.08 17.23 -20.77
CA ARG A 13 31.62 18.03 -21.93
C ARG A 13 30.12 18.36 -21.80
N SER A 14 29.80 19.61 -21.48
CA SER A 14 28.42 20.12 -21.44
C SER A 14 27.80 20.11 -22.85
N ARG A 15 26.63 19.49 -22.98
CA ARG A 15 25.83 19.45 -24.21
C ARG A 15 24.49 20.10 -23.91
N THR A 16 24.36 21.38 -24.25
CA THR A 16 23.10 22.12 -24.09
C THR A 16 22.06 21.63 -25.10
N LEU A 17 20.94 21.08 -24.62
CA LEU A 17 19.77 20.76 -25.44
C LEU A 17 18.74 21.88 -25.30
N LEU A 18 18.33 22.47 -26.42
CA LEU A 18 17.30 23.51 -26.51
C LEU A 18 15.94 22.88 -26.88
N ASN A 19 14.85 23.38 -26.27
CA ASN A 19 13.46 23.11 -26.68
C ASN A 19 12.99 24.21 -27.68
N PRO A 20 11.97 24.01 -28.55
CA PRO A 20 11.64 24.91 -29.66
C PRO A 20 11.00 26.26 -29.28
N ALA A 21 11.10 26.67 -28.00
CA ALA A 21 10.59 27.96 -27.51
C ALA A 21 11.69 28.89 -26.96
N GLY A 22 12.98 28.54 -27.06
CA GLY A 22 14.09 29.48 -26.90
C GLY A 22 14.25 30.16 -25.52
N LYS A 23 13.73 29.59 -24.43
CA LYS A 23 13.96 30.11 -23.07
C LYS A 23 15.09 29.35 -22.37
N GLN A 24 16.04 30.11 -21.82
CA GLN A 24 17.12 29.67 -20.94
C GLN A 24 16.56 29.50 -19.52
N TRP A 25 16.93 28.42 -18.84
CA TRP A 25 16.68 28.25 -17.40
C TRP A 25 17.99 28.49 -16.66
N GLU A 26 17.95 29.34 -15.63
CA GLU A 26 19.00 29.38 -14.61
C GLU A 26 18.85 28.15 -13.71
N GLU A 27 19.98 27.51 -13.42
CA GLU A 27 20.10 26.37 -12.53
C GLU A 27 19.94 26.88 -11.09
N GLU A 28 18.78 26.69 -10.47
CA GLU A 28 18.67 26.85 -9.01
C GLU A 28 19.49 25.74 -8.34
N SER A 29 20.52 26.16 -7.61
CA SER A 29 21.42 25.31 -6.82
C SER A 29 20.64 24.55 -5.74
N ALA A 30 20.95 23.26 -5.61
CA ALA A 30 20.38 22.33 -4.64
C ALA A 30 20.89 22.55 -3.19
N GLU A 31 20.89 23.81 -2.72
CA GLU A 31 21.29 24.17 -1.35
C GLU A 31 20.16 24.84 -0.54
N ASP A 32 19.00 25.16 -1.12
CA ASP A 32 17.89 25.84 -0.42
C ASP A 32 16.66 24.94 -0.13
N LEU A 33 16.79 23.62 -0.23
CA LEU A 33 15.77 22.67 0.25
C LEU A 33 16.34 21.77 1.35
N GLU A 34 16.70 22.37 2.49
CA GLU A 34 16.67 21.64 3.76
C GLU A 34 15.20 21.34 4.13
N ALA A 35 14.63 20.34 3.46
CA ALA A 35 13.59 19.54 4.10
C ALA A 35 14.30 18.76 5.21
N GLY A 36 14.27 19.31 6.42
CA GLY A 36 14.86 18.67 7.60
C GLY A 36 14.51 17.19 7.63
N GLU A 37 15.54 16.36 7.75
CA GLU A 37 15.41 14.93 7.98
C GLU A 37 14.40 14.71 9.12
N PRO A 38 13.33 13.92 8.94
CA PRO A 38 12.53 13.52 10.08
C PRO A 38 13.38 12.58 10.92
N GLN A 39 14.07 13.14 11.92
CA GLN A 39 14.62 12.35 13.00
C GLN A 39 13.47 11.57 13.62
N ALA A 40 13.58 10.24 13.58
CA ALA A 40 12.75 9.34 14.37
C ALA A 40 13.08 9.58 15.85
N THR A 41 12.49 10.62 16.43
CA THR A 41 12.47 10.80 17.87
C THR A 41 11.54 9.73 18.43
N GLY A 42 12.13 8.67 18.98
CA GLY A 42 11.39 7.70 19.79
C GLY A 42 10.55 8.43 20.84
N GLY A 43 9.25 8.14 20.88
CA GLY A 43 8.40 8.58 21.99
C GLY A 43 6.93 8.86 21.69
N ALA A 44 6.53 9.06 20.43
CA ALA A 44 5.11 9.31 20.10
C ALA A 44 4.57 8.20 19.18
N GLY A 45 3.51 7.52 19.61
CA GLY A 45 2.83 6.51 18.78
C GLY A 45 2.36 7.11 17.46
N THR A 46 2.55 6.39 16.36
CA THR A 46 1.98 6.78 15.06
C THR A 46 0.58 6.22 14.95
N GLU A 47 -0.42 7.10 14.87
CA GLU A 47 -1.81 6.73 14.64
C GLU A 47 -2.29 7.38 13.34
N TRP A 48 -2.54 6.55 12.32
CA TRP A 48 -2.97 7.03 11.00
C TRP A 48 -4.40 7.59 11.00
N LEU A 49 -5.24 7.16 11.95
CA LEU A 49 -6.59 7.71 12.14
C LEU A 49 -6.58 9.19 12.53
N THR A 50 -5.55 9.63 13.25
CA THR A 50 -5.42 10.98 13.81
C THR A 50 -4.34 11.81 13.12
N ARG A 51 -3.62 11.27 12.13
CA ARG A 51 -2.65 12.01 11.30
C ARG A 51 -3.40 12.94 10.35
N VAL A 52 -3.81 14.10 10.89
CA VAL A 52 -4.57 15.12 10.17
C VAL A 52 -3.67 15.85 9.18
N GLN A 53 -3.44 15.26 8.01
CA GLN A 53 -3.44 16.09 6.79
C GLN A 53 -4.88 16.61 6.61
N PRO A 54 -5.10 17.86 6.20
CA PRO A 54 -6.32 18.62 6.50
C PRO A 54 -7.61 17.84 6.21
N ARG A 55 -8.25 17.33 7.27
CA ARG A 55 -9.59 16.71 7.31
C ARG A 55 -9.89 15.58 6.30
N ARG A 56 -8.93 14.74 5.95
CA ARG A 56 -9.19 13.58 5.05
C ARG A 56 -8.95 12.25 5.76
N PRO A 57 -9.88 11.28 5.68
CA PRO A 57 -9.66 9.96 6.24
C PRO A 57 -8.49 9.29 5.53
N VAL A 58 -7.58 8.68 6.31
CA VAL A 58 -6.43 7.94 5.80
C VAL A 58 -6.69 6.44 5.76
N THR A 59 -7.62 5.95 6.58
CA THR A 59 -8.06 4.54 6.58
C THR A 59 -9.54 4.47 6.22
N ALA A 60 -9.92 3.43 5.48
CA ALA A 60 -11.32 3.14 5.21
C ALA A 60 -12.07 2.72 6.50
N PRO A 61 -13.40 2.88 6.55
CA PRO A 61 -14.21 2.33 7.64
C PRO A 61 -14.05 0.81 7.78
N PRO A 62 -14.24 0.24 8.98
CA PRO A 62 -14.23 -1.21 9.16
C PRO A 62 -15.29 -1.92 8.32
N THR A 63 -14.91 -3.05 7.72
CA THR A 63 -15.76 -3.93 6.91
C THR A 63 -15.81 -5.35 7.50
N LEU A 64 -16.68 -6.22 6.98
CA LEU A 64 -16.94 -7.55 7.53
C LEU A 64 -16.65 -8.65 6.49
N GLN A 65 -15.70 -9.53 6.80
CA GLN A 65 -15.35 -10.67 5.93
C GLN A 65 -16.40 -11.81 5.92
N GLY A 66 -17.26 -11.87 6.93
CA GLY A 66 -18.26 -12.95 7.07
C GLY A 66 -17.62 -14.31 7.35
N GLY A 67 -18.28 -15.40 6.92
CA GLY A 67 -17.83 -16.79 7.11
C GLY A 67 -16.72 -17.26 6.16
N CYS A 68 -16.01 -16.33 5.51
CA CYS A 68 -14.97 -16.59 4.52
C CYS A 68 -13.59 -16.25 5.12
N GLY A 69 -12.59 -17.12 4.91
CA GLY A 69 -11.20 -16.90 5.33
C GLY A 69 -10.44 -15.90 4.46
N SER A 70 -11.07 -14.78 4.13
CA SER A 70 -10.59 -13.74 3.21
C SER A 70 -9.95 -12.55 3.92
N CYS A 71 -9.61 -12.61 5.21
CA CYS A 71 -8.98 -11.49 5.93
C CYS A 71 -7.76 -10.89 5.20
N TRP A 72 -7.02 -11.71 4.45
CA TRP A 72 -5.90 -11.30 3.61
C TRP A 72 -6.29 -10.28 2.53
N THR A 73 -7.51 -10.36 1.96
CA THR A 73 -7.99 -9.41 0.95
C THR A 73 -8.29 -8.06 1.58
N PHE A 74 -8.96 -8.03 2.74
CA PHE A 74 -9.23 -6.82 3.51
C PHE A 74 -7.96 -6.13 3.99
N SER A 75 -6.96 -6.91 4.39
CA SER A 75 -5.63 -6.38 4.73
C SER A 75 -4.95 -5.76 3.50
N THR A 76 -5.14 -6.34 2.32
CA THR A 76 -4.57 -5.85 1.05
C THR A 76 -5.25 -4.57 0.59
N THR A 77 -6.59 -4.56 0.52
CA THR A 77 -7.37 -3.39 0.09
C THR A 77 -7.17 -2.23 1.04
N GLY A 78 -7.27 -2.44 2.35
CA GLY A 78 -7.09 -1.39 3.35
C GLY A 78 -5.71 -0.71 3.30
N ALA A 79 -4.63 -1.48 3.09
CA ALA A 79 -3.29 -0.91 2.93
C ALA A 79 -3.15 -0.12 1.62
N LEU A 80 -3.67 -0.63 0.50
CA LEU A 80 -3.62 0.07 -0.79
C LEU A 80 -4.49 1.34 -0.81
N GLU A 81 -5.71 1.27 -0.26
CA GLU A 81 -6.60 2.41 -0.05
C GLU A 81 -5.91 3.49 0.77
N SER A 82 -5.26 3.11 1.86
CA SER A 82 -4.53 4.04 2.73
C SER A 82 -3.35 4.68 1.98
N ALA A 83 -2.56 3.90 1.26
CA ALA A 83 -1.47 4.43 0.44
C ALA A 83 -1.96 5.44 -0.63
N ILE A 84 -3.11 5.18 -1.25
CA ILE A 84 -3.74 6.08 -2.22
C ILE A 84 -4.28 7.33 -1.53
N ALA A 85 -4.94 7.19 -0.37
CA ALA A 85 -5.46 8.30 0.41
C ALA A 85 -4.32 9.23 0.89
N ILE A 86 -3.20 8.66 1.37
CA ILE A 86 -2.00 9.42 1.75
C ILE A 86 -1.44 10.20 0.55
N LYS A 87 -1.30 9.53 -0.60
CA LYS A 87 -0.66 10.12 -1.78
C LYS A 87 -1.53 11.16 -2.48
N THR A 88 -2.84 10.95 -2.53
CA THR A 88 -3.76 11.70 -3.41
C THR A 88 -4.82 12.50 -2.66
N GLY A 89 -4.99 12.23 -1.36
CA GLY A 89 -6.08 12.76 -0.56
C GLY A 89 -7.46 12.22 -0.97
N LYS A 90 -7.55 11.13 -1.73
CA LYS A 90 -8.84 10.50 -2.11
C LYS A 90 -8.94 9.12 -1.49
N MET A 91 -10.00 8.90 -0.73
CA MET A 91 -10.34 7.57 -0.23
C MET A 91 -11.08 6.81 -1.33
N LEU A 92 -10.63 5.59 -1.61
CA LEU A 92 -11.30 4.64 -2.49
C LEU A 92 -11.83 3.48 -1.65
N SER A 93 -12.78 2.73 -2.21
CA SER A 93 -13.18 1.42 -1.70
C SER A 93 -12.91 0.40 -2.78
N LEU A 94 -11.98 -0.51 -2.54
CA LEU A 94 -11.46 -1.48 -3.49
C LEU A 94 -12.13 -2.84 -3.28
N SER A 95 -12.28 -3.61 -4.35
CA SER A 95 -12.99 -4.90 -4.30
C SER A 95 -12.14 -6.00 -3.67
N GLU A 96 -12.49 -6.41 -2.45
CA GLU A 96 -11.96 -7.64 -1.87
C GLU A 96 -12.36 -8.87 -2.68
N GLN A 97 -13.56 -8.86 -3.28
CA GLN A 97 -14.07 -9.99 -4.05
C GLN A 97 -13.22 -10.28 -5.29
N GLN A 98 -12.67 -9.25 -5.94
CA GLN A 98 -11.74 -9.46 -7.04
C GLN A 98 -10.52 -10.28 -6.58
N LEU A 99 -9.99 -10.02 -5.37
CA LEU A 99 -8.87 -10.78 -4.84
C LEU A 99 -9.28 -12.22 -4.53
N VAL A 100 -10.45 -12.41 -3.90
CA VAL A 100 -11.02 -13.75 -3.64
C VAL A 100 -11.13 -14.56 -4.94
N ASP A 101 -11.65 -13.96 -6.00
CA ASP A 101 -12.05 -14.66 -7.22
C ASP A 101 -10.93 -14.80 -8.26
N CYS A 102 -9.92 -13.90 -8.28
CA CYS A 102 -8.99 -13.78 -9.40
C CYS A 102 -7.50 -13.98 -9.07
N ALA A 103 -7.10 -13.99 -7.79
CA ALA A 103 -5.69 -13.92 -7.43
C ALA A 103 -4.98 -15.28 -7.29
N GLN A 104 -5.60 -16.38 -7.75
CA GLN A 104 -5.11 -17.74 -7.50
C GLN A 104 -3.78 -18.06 -8.19
N ASN A 105 -3.49 -17.41 -9.33
CA ASN A 105 -2.20 -17.53 -10.01
C ASN A 105 -1.01 -16.97 -9.20
N PHE A 106 -1.27 -16.33 -8.07
CA PHE A 106 -0.27 -15.79 -7.14
C PHE A 106 -0.23 -16.57 -5.81
N ASN A 107 -0.71 -17.83 -5.79
CA ASN A 107 -0.79 -18.70 -4.61
C ASN A 107 -1.77 -18.23 -3.52
N ASN A 108 -2.79 -17.47 -3.90
CA ASN A 108 -3.93 -17.19 -3.03
C ASN A 108 -5.06 -18.20 -3.29
N HIS A 109 -5.89 -18.46 -2.28
CA HIS A 109 -6.86 -19.56 -2.29
C HIS A 109 -8.27 -19.09 -1.89
N GLY A 110 -8.63 -17.86 -2.26
CA GLY A 110 -9.95 -17.29 -2.00
C GLY A 110 -10.32 -17.31 -0.53
N CYS A 111 -11.44 -17.96 -0.18
CA CYS A 111 -11.89 -18.13 1.20
C CYS A 111 -11.05 -19.12 2.04
N GLN A 112 -10.09 -19.82 1.45
CA GLN A 112 -9.17 -20.71 2.17
C GLN A 112 -7.89 -20.00 2.62
N GLY A 113 -7.77 -18.70 2.35
CA GLY A 113 -6.64 -17.87 2.75
C GLY A 113 -5.77 -17.40 1.59
N GLY A 114 -4.78 -16.59 1.94
CA GLY A 114 -3.86 -15.94 1.00
C GLY A 114 -2.95 -14.98 1.75
N LEU A 115 -2.08 -14.28 1.02
CA LEU A 115 -1.12 -13.35 1.61
C LEU A 115 -1.22 -11.97 0.95
N PRO A 116 -1.19 -10.87 1.72
CA PRO A 116 -1.20 -9.53 1.15
C PRO A 116 -0.07 -9.26 0.15
N SER A 117 1.14 -9.73 0.41
CA SER A 117 2.27 -9.58 -0.52
C SER A 117 2.01 -10.21 -1.88
N GLN A 118 1.42 -11.41 -1.90
CA GLN A 118 1.01 -12.11 -3.12
C GLN A 118 -0.14 -11.40 -3.83
N ALA A 119 -1.08 -10.86 -3.06
CA ALA A 119 -2.20 -10.07 -3.57
C ALA A 119 -1.72 -8.76 -4.23
N PHE A 120 -0.76 -8.06 -3.64
CA PHE A 120 -0.18 -6.86 -4.24
C PHE A 120 0.54 -7.16 -5.56
N GLU A 121 1.27 -8.28 -5.64
CA GLU A 121 1.86 -8.73 -6.90
C GLU A 121 0.76 -9.06 -7.94
N TYR A 122 -0.32 -9.73 -7.55
CA TYR A 122 -1.48 -9.92 -8.42
C TYR A 122 -1.97 -8.57 -8.98
N ILE A 123 -2.24 -7.57 -8.14
CA ILE A 123 -2.73 -6.25 -8.59
C ILE A 123 -1.74 -5.58 -9.55
N ARG A 124 -0.43 -5.68 -9.28
CA ARG A 124 0.65 -5.13 -10.11
C ARG A 124 0.69 -5.74 -11.50
N TYR A 125 0.62 -7.07 -11.59
CA TYR A 125 0.67 -7.80 -12.87
C TYR A 125 -0.67 -7.78 -13.62
N ASN A 126 -1.78 -7.84 -12.89
CA ASN A 126 -3.15 -7.73 -13.41
C ASN A 126 -3.46 -6.34 -13.97
N LYS A 127 -2.60 -5.34 -13.71
CA LYS A 127 -2.80 -3.94 -14.09
C LYS A 127 -4.03 -3.33 -13.44
N GLY A 128 -4.17 -3.61 -12.15
CA GLY A 128 -5.06 -2.88 -11.25
C GLY A 128 -6.14 -3.73 -10.61
N ILE A 129 -6.91 -3.05 -9.77
CA ILE A 129 -8.02 -3.59 -8.98
C ILE A 129 -9.24 -2.68 -9.15
N MET A 130 -10.41 -3.30 -9.24
CA MET A 130 -11.72 -2.65 -9.36
C MET A 130 -12.19 -2.11 -8.01
N GLY A 131 -13.17 -1.21 -8.06
CA GLY A 131 -13.85 -0.71 -6.86
C GLY A 131 -14.93 -1.67 -6.38
N GLU A 132 -15.23 -1.60 -5.09
CA GLU A 132 -16.31 -2.36 -4.43
C GLU A 132 -17.67 -2.11 -5.10
N ASP A 133 -17.91 -0.88 -5.58
CA ASP A 133 -19.11 -0.50 -6.33
C ASP A 133 -19.31 -1.29 -7.64
N SER A 134 -18.21 -1.69 -8.27
CA SER A 134 -18.19 -2.36 -9.57
C SER A 134 -17.98 -3.88 -9.47
N TYR A 135 -17.48 -4.36 -8.33
CA TYR A 135 -17.29 -5.77 -8.02
C TYR A 135 -17.52 -6.01 -6.50
N PRO A 136 -18.79 -6.10 -6.08
CA PRO A 136 -19.14 -6.16 -4.66
C PRO A 136 -18.70 -7.45 -3.96
N TYR A 137 -18.47 -7.36 -2.66
CA TYR A 137 -18.16 -8.48 -1.78
C TYR A 137 -19.33 -9.44 -1.58
N GLU A 138 -19.09 -10.72 -1.84
CA GLU A 138 -20.05 -11.82 -1.73
C GLU A 138 -19.76 -12.78 -0.57
N GLY A 139 -18.56 -12.71 0.03
CA GLY A 139 -18.20 -13.55 1.18
C GLY A 139 -18.11 -15.05 0.89
N LYS A 140 -17.77 -15.40 -0.35
CA LYS A 140 -17.61 -16.77 -0.85
C LYS A 140 -16.75 -16.77 -2.12
N ASP A 141 -16.21 -17.92 -2.49
CA ASP A 141 -15.50 -18.07 -3.76
C ASP A 141 -16.47 -17.93 -4.95
N GLY A 142 -16.07 -17.16 -5.95
CA GLY A 142 -16.79 -16.94 -7.19
C GLY A 142 -15.90 -17.10 -8.43
N ASN A 143 -16.51 -16.86 -9.59
CA ASN A 143 -15.76 -16.76 -10.84
C ASN A 143 -15.15 -15.37 -10.98
N CYS A 144 -13.93 -15.27 -11.51
CA CYS A 144 -13.29 -13.98 -11.77
C CYS A 144 -14.09 -13.14 -12.79
N LYS A 145 -14.54 -11.95 -12.38
CA LYS A 145 -15.31 -10.98 -13.19
C LYS A 145 -14.52 -9.70 -13.50
N PHE A 146 -13.18 -9.76 -13.38
CA PHE A 146 -12.32 -8.60 -13.58
C PHE A 146 -12.52 -7.96 -14.97
N GLN A 147 -12.65 -6.64 -14.98
CA GLN A 147 -12.79 -5.83 -16.19
C GLN A 147 -11.68 -4.77 -16.19
N PRO A 148 -10.68 -4.85 -17.09
CA PRO A 148 -9.55 -3.91 -17.11
C PRO A 148 -9.97 -2.43 -17.17
N GLY A 149 -11.02 -2.12 -17.93
CA GLY A 149 -11.56 -0.75 -18.05
C GLY A 149 -12.25 -0.22 -16.80
N LYS A 150 -12.42 -1.03 -15.75
CA LYS A 150 -13.01 -0.66 -14.46
C LYS A 150 -12.00 -0.67 -13.30
N ALA A 151 -10.72 -0.92 -13.57
CA ALA A 151 -9.69 -0.80 -12.56
C ALA A 151 -9.53 0.67 -12.12
N ILE A 152 -9.54 0.91 -10.81
CA ILE A 152 -9.45 2.27 -10.23
C ILE A 152 -8.20 2.48 -9.38
N ALA A 153 -7.49 1.41 -9.05
CA ALA A 153 -6.26 1.46 -8.25
C ALA A 153 -5.19 0.52 -8.81
N PHE A 154 -3.93 0.87 -8.60
CA PHE A 154 -2.78 0.22 -9.22
C PHE A 154 -1.62 0.12 -8.23
N VAL A 155 -0.93 -1.02 -8.25
CA VAL A 155 0.31 -1.24 -7.49
C VAL A 155 1.49 -1.04 -8.44
N LYS A 156 2.47 -0.24 -8.00
CA LYS A 156 3.70 0.00 -8.74
C LYS A 156 4.82 -0.96 -8.32
N ASP A 157 5.03 -1.05 -7.02
CA ASP A 157 6.08 -1.83 -6.37
C ASP A 157 5.53 -2.45 -5.08
N VAL A 158 6.08 -3.60 -4.68
CA VAL A 158 5.72 -4.32 -3.45
C VAL A 158 6.95 -4.35 -2.54
N ALA A 159 6.79 -3.90 -1.30
CA ALA A 159 7.84 -3.92 -0.29
C ALA A 159 7.55 -5.05 0.72
N ASN A 160 8.40 -6.07 0.73
CA ASN A 160 8.34 -7.14 1.73
C ASN A 160 9.32 -6.81 2.86
N ILE A 161 8.80 -6.66 4.07
CA ILE A 161 9.64 -6.50 5.27
C ILE A 161 10.26 -7.84 5.61
N THR A 162 11.53 -7.84 6.00
CA THR A 162 12.25 -9.04 6.40
C THR A 162 11.56 -9.72 7.58
N LEU A 163 11.53 -11.06 7.56
CA LEU A 163 10.88 -11.85 8.61
C LEU A 163 11.44 -11.46 9.99
N ASN A 164 10.54 -11.19 10.94
CA ASN A 164 10.83 -10.77 12.32
C ASN A 164 11.48 -9.38 12.46
N ASP A 165 11.50 -8.56 11.40
CA ASP A 165 12.01 -7.19 11.47
C ASP A 165 10.92 -6.19 11.88
N GLU A 166 10.53 -6.24 13.16
CA GLU A 166 9.53 -5.32 13.73
C GLU A 166 10.02 -3.87 13.71
N ALA A 167 11.33 -3.63 13.75
CA ALA A 167 11.90 -2.29 13.64
C ALA A 167 11.61 -1.67 12.26
N ALA A 168 11.80 -2.44 11.17
CA ALA A 168 11.39 -2.02 9.84
C ALA A 168 9.87 -1.84 9.70
N MET A 169 9.05 -2.62 10.43
CA MET A 169 7.61 -2.38 10.49
C MET A 169 7.27 -1.03 11.13
N VAL A 170 7.91 -0.70 12.27
CA VAL A 170 7.74 0.59 12.94
C VAL A 170 8.15 1.74 12.02
N GLU A 171 9.29 1.64 11.35
CA GLU A 171 9.74 2.63 10.38
C GLU A 171 8.74 2.80 9.24
N ALA A 172 8.27 1.70 8.64
CA ALA A 172 7.34 1.75 7.53
C ALA A 172 5.99 2.38 7.90
N VAL A 173 5.47 2.05 9.08
CA VAL A 173 4.26 2.68 9.64
C VAL A 173 4.50 4.15 9.97
N ALA A 174 5.69 4.53 10.45
CA ALA A 174 5.98 5.91 10.81
C ALA A 174 6.14 6.81 9.56
N LEU A 175 6.78 6.30 8.51
CA LEU A 175 7.23 7.12 7.38
C LEU A 175 6.38 6.98 6.12
N TYR A 176 5.76 5.82 5.88
CA TYR A 176 5.17 5.53 4.57
C TYR A 176 3.65 5.36 4.59
N ASN A 177 3.13 4.27 5.16
CA ASN A 177 1.70 3.93 5.15
C ASN A 177 1.40 2.77 6.12
N PRO A 178 0.11 2.48 6.42
CA PRO A 178 -0.29 1.27 7.13
C PRO A 178 0.26 -0.01 6.48
N VAL A 179 0.78 -0.92 7.30
CA VAL A 179 1.45 -2.15 6.87
C VAL A 179 0.55 -3.37 7.09
N SER A 180 0.37 -4.17 6.04
CA SER A 180 -0.27 -5.49 6.15
C SER A 180 0.66 -6.49 6.85
N PHE A 181 0.16 -7.18 7.87
CA PHE A 181 0.87 -8.28 8.54
C PHE A 181 -0.10 -9.43 8.88
N ALA A 182 0.45 -10.60 9.20
CA ALA A 182 -0.32 -11.76 9.64
C ALA A 182 0.17 -12.18 11.03
N PHE A 183 -0.75 -12.69 11.86
CA PHE A 183 -0.46 -13.24 13.18
C PHE A 183 -1.39 -14.42 13.47
N GLU A 184 -1.02 -15.26 14.44
CA GLU A 184 -1.83 -16.40 14.86
C GLU A 184 -3.01 -15.93 15.72
N VAL A 185 -4.23 -16.24 15.30
CA VAL A 185 -5.44 -15.95 16.07
C VAL A 185 -5.80 -17.15 16.95
N THR A 186 -5.97 -16.90 18.25
CA THR A 186 -6.43 -17.90 19.22
C THR A 186 -7.76 -17.52 19.87
N SER A 187 -8.33 -18.45 20.66
CA SER A 187 -9.69 -18.31 21.22
C SER A 187 -9.85 -17.11 22.16
N ASP A 188 -8.79 -16.72 22.86
CA ASP A 188 -8.73 -15.53 23.70
C ASP A 188 -8.76 -14.23 22.86
N PHE A 189 -8.09 -14.20 21.72
CA PHE A 189 -8.17 -13.06 20.79
C PHE A 189 -9.58 -12.88 20.23
N MET A 190 -10.30 -13.98 19.96
CA MET A 190 -11.71 -13.92 19.53
C MET A 190 -12.64 -13.29 20.58
N LEU A 191 -12.23 -13.31 21.85
CA LEU A 191 -12.98 -12.72 22.98
C LEU A 191 -12.43 -11.36 23.41
N TYR A 192 -11.40 -10.83 22.72
CA TYR A 192 -10.79 -9.54 23.03
C TYR A 192 -11.83 -8.41 23.01
N ARG A 193 -11.69 -7.46 23.94
CA ARG A 193 -12.62 -6.33 24.10
C ARG A 193 -11.92 -4.97 24.15
N LYS A 194 -10.83 -4.85 24.92
CA LYS A 194 -10.06 -3.61 25.13
C LYS A 194 -8.71 -3.93 25.79
N GLY A 195 -7.74 -3.02 25.65
CA GLY A 195 -6.42 -3.10 26.30
C GLY A 195 -5.29 -3.33 25.30
N ILE A 196 -4.18 -3.90 25.78
CA ILE A 196 -3.07 -4.37 24.95
C ILE A 196 -3.15 -5.89 24.97
N TYR A 197 -3.32 -6.52 23.81
CA TYR A 197 -3.35 -7.97 23.69
C TYR A 197 -1.93 -8.54 23.77
N SER A 198 -1.75 -9.65 24.48
CA SER A 198 -0.51 -10.41 24.56
C SER A 198 -0.81 -11.89 24.80
N ARG A 199 0.00 -12.79 24.24
CA ARG A 199 -0.05 -14.24 24.45
C ARG A 199 1.28 -14.75 24.98
#